data_AF-A0A7Y7Y5K9-F1
#
_entry.id   AF-A0A7Y7Y5K9-F1
#
_cell.length_a   1.000
_cell.length_b   1.000
_cell.length_c   1.000
_cell.angle_alpha   90.00
_cell.angle_beta   90.00
_cell.angle_gamma   90.00
#
_symmetry.space_group_name_H-M   'P 1'
#
loop_
_entity.id
_entity.type
_entity.pdbx_description
1 polymer ?
#
loop_
_entity_poly.entity_id
_entity_poly.type
_entity_poly.pdbx_seq_one_letter_code
_entity_poly.pdbx_strand_id
1 'polypeptide(L)'
;MAAAALGADTPARPAFVAASYFPGTIQPDHLPRAELDRQLIAFYNDWKTTYLTQACGTGRYLVKVDADGKTVGGGTAPGTLTVSEAHGYAMLISVMMAAADPQAKTVFDGMFRYFQDHPARSDRGLMAWNQIHGCGNAGTPFGGENSATDGDMDIAYALLLADKTWGSKGQIDYLGEAKTVMKAVLEHEVHPNASHLLLGDWVNADDNPEIEFSTRSSDFMTSHLYAFFLATQDRRWLSVRDRTYFIIKSILRNHAKETGLMPDFISRLNQSPSPARSELLEGAHDGDYSWNAARYPWRVGLDYLLYGDQRAFRALVPFNRWARNSTANRPKAFHDGYLLDGKPLADEGSNSPAFIAALGVSAMISGDNQAWLNGIWDDLQQQSLSSNDYYANTLKLLGMLVMSGHWQKPLTPVWFDSP
;
A
#
# COMPACT_ATOMS: atom_id res chain seq x y z
N MET A 1 17.32 -25.91 -51.48
CA MET A 1 15.99 -25.92 -50.82
C MET A 1 16.23 -25.69 -49.33
N ALA A 2 16.01 -24.47 -48.86
CA ALA A 2 16.12 -24.12 -47.45
C ALA A 2 14.72 -24.22 -46.83
N ALA A 3 14.56 -25.12 -45.86
CA ALA A 3 13.32 -25.23 -45.09
C ALA A 3 13.31 -24.12 -44.04
N ALA A 4 12.36 -23.19 -44.17
CA ALA A 4 12.04 -22.21 -43.14
C ALA A 4 11.37 -22.94 -41.96
N ALA A 5 11.99 -22.87 -40.79
CA ALA A 5 11.39 -23.31 -39.53
C ALA A 5 10.29 -22.31 -39.16
N LEU A 6 9.05 -22.79 -39.10
CA LEU A 6 7.92 -22.08 -38.55
C LEU A 6 8.18 -21.80 -37.06
N GLY A 7 8.18 -20.52 -36.70
CA GLY A 7 8.23 -20.10 -35.31
C GLY A 7 7.04 -20.67 -34.55
N ALA A 8 7.32 -21.31 -33.42
CA ALA A 8 6.28 -21.77 -32.51
C ALA A 8 5.51 -20.55 -31.98
N ASP A 9 4.21 -20.50 -32.29
CA ASP A 9 3.27 -19.60 -31.64
C ASP A 9 3.35 -19.87 -30.14
N THR A 10 3.93 -18.91 -29.42
CA THR A 10 3.87 -18.92 -27.96
C THR A 10 2.42 -18.64 -27.61
N PRO A 11 1.73 -19.48 -26.82
CA PRO A 11 0.35 -19.20 -26.47
C PRO A 11 0.27 -17.79 -25.89
N ALA A 12 -0.60 -16.95 -26.47
CA ALA A 12 -0.84 -15.60 -26.00
C ALA A 12 -1.11 -15.67 -24.49
N ARG A 13 -0.20 -15.08 -23.69
CA ARG A 13 -0.40 -14.99 -22.24
C ARG A 13 -1.75 -14.33 -22.00
N PRO A 14 -2.58 -14.83 -21.06
CA PRO A 14 -3.86 -14.21 -20.81
C PRO A 14 -3.65 -12.73 -20.51
N ALA A 15 -4.28 -11.87 -21.33
CA ALA A 15 -4.18 -10.43 -21.18
C ALA A 15 -4.75 -10.02 -19.82
N PHE A 16 -4.20 -8.96 -19.22
CA PHE A 16 -4.75 -8.40 -18.00
C PHE A 16 -6.25 -8.11 -18.14
N VAL A 17 -7.02 -8.47 -17.13
CA VAL A 17 -8.42 -8.04 -17.03
C VAL A 17 -8.42 -6.60 -16.52
N ALA A 18 -9.05 -5.69 -17.26
CA ALA A 18 -9.20 -4.29 -16.83
C ALA A 18 -9.96 -4.21 -15.51
N ALA A 19 -9.43 -3.45 -14.55
CA ALA A 19 -10.17 -3.06 -13.37
C ALA A 19 -11.35 -2.15 -13.75
N SER A 20 -12.49 -2.36 -13.09
CA SER A 20 -13.66 -1.48 -13.23
C SER A 20 -13.58 -0.35 -12.21
N TYR A 21 -12.87 0.72 -12.57
CA TYR A 21 -12.82 1.94 -11.77
C TYR A 21 -14.10 2.78 -11.92
N PHE A 22 -14.33 3.66 -10.93
CA PHE A 22 -15.50 4.51 -10.84
C PHE A 22 -15.60 5.46 -12.05
N PRO A 23 -16.79 5.65 -12.65
CA PRO A 23 -16.97 6.55 -13.78
C PRO A 23 -16.45 7.97 -13.49
N GLY A 24 -15.69 8.54 -14.43
CA GLY A 24 -15.07 9.87 -14.30
C GLY A 24 -13.64 9.85 -13.78
N THR A 25 -13.11 8.69 -13.36
CA THR A 25 -11.67 8.51 -13.12
C THR A 25 -10.91 8.39 -14.45
N ILE A 26 -9.64 8.76 -14.44
CA ILE A 26 -8.76 8.70 -15.61
C ILE A 26 -7.60 7.71 -15.42
N GLN A 27 -6.97 7.35 -16.52
CA GLN A 27 -5.71 6.60 -16.62
C GLN A 27 -4.75 7.39 -17.52
N PRO A 28 -3.44 7.11 -17.53
CA PRO A 28 -2.55 7.68 -18.55
C PRO A 28 -3.09 7.39 -19.95
N ASP A 29 -3.18 8.41 -20.80
CA ASP A 29 -3.83 8.33 -22.12
C ASP A 29 -2.91 8.75 -23.30
N HIS A 30 -1.70 9.22 -23.00
CA HIS A 30 -0.68 9.56 -24.00
C HIS A 30 0.01 8.35 -24.65
N LEU A 31 -0.19 7.15 -24.09
CA LEU A 31 0.31 5.88 -24.62
C LEU A 31 -0.82 4.87 -24.80
N PRO A 32 -0.73 3.96 -25.78
CA PRO A 32 -1.65 2.82 -25.87
C PRO A 32 -1.55 1.93 -24.62
N ARG A 33 -2.67 1.35 -24.19
CA ARG A 33 -2.70 0.46 -23.02
C ARG A 33 -1.68 -0.69 -23.08
N ALA A 34 -1.48 -1.29 -24.26
CA ALA A 34 -0.50 -2.37 -24.43
C ALA A 34 0.94 -1.92 -24.09
N GLU A 35 1.26 -0.64 -24.30
CA GLU A 35 2.56 -0.07 -23.94
C GLU A 35 2.67 0.16 -22.44
N LEU A 36 1.62 0.66 -21.78
CA LEU A 36 1.56 0.76 -20.32
C LEU A 36 1.75 -0.60 -19.65
N ASP A 37 1.06 -1.63 -20.16
CA ASP A 37 1.14 -3.00 -19.67
C ASP A 37 2.54 -3.60 -19.88
N ARG A 38 3.15 -3.35 -21.04
CA ARG A 38 4.52 -3.79 -21.34
C ARG A 38 5.53 -3.19 -20.36
N GLN A 39 5.41 -1.90 -20.09
CA GLN A 39 6.27 -1.18 -19.16
C GLN A 39 6.08 -1.65 -17.71
N LEU A 40 4.84 -1.89 -17.29
CA LEU A 40 4.53 -2.52 -16.01
C LEU A 40 5.16 -3.91 -15.88
N ILE A 41 4.95 -4.79 -16.86
CA ILE A 41 5.48 -6.15 -16.82
C ILE A 41 7.02 -6.14 -16.79
N ALA A 42 7.65 -5.25 -17.56
CA ALA A 42 9.11 -5.10 -17.55
C ALA A 42 9.61 -4.74 -16.14
N PHE A 43 9.05 -3.70 -15.53
CA PHE A 43 9.47 -3.27 -14.19
C PHE A 43 9.14 -4.32 -13.11
N TYR A 44 8.01 -5.02 -13.23
CA TYR A 44 7.68 -6.14 -12.35
C TYR A 44 8.72 -7.27 -12.43
N ASN A 45 9.18 -7.65 -13.62
CA ASN A 45 10.16 -8.72 -13.77
C ASN A 45 11.50 -8.33 -13.13
N ASP A 46 11.91 -7.08 -13.27
CA ASP A 46 13.11 -6.55 -12.62
C ASP A 46 12.94 -6.58 -11.09
N TRP A 47 11.83 -6.03 -10.57
CA TRP A 47 11.50 -6.05 -9.14
C TRP A 47 11.47 -7.47 -8.57
N LYS A 48 10.79 -8.40 -9.26
CA LYS A 48 10.69 -9.80 -8.85
C LYS A 48 12.06 -10.46 -8.80
N THR A 49 12.91 -10.21 -9.79
CA THR A 49 14.25 -10.80 -9.87
C THR A 49 15.16 -10.27 -8.74
N THR A 50 15.03 -9.00 -8.38
CA THR A 50 15.84 -8.38 -7.33
C THR A 50 15.37 -8.74 -5.94
N TYR A 51 14.08 -8.56 -5.64
CA TYR A 51 13.59 -8.55 -4.27
C TYR A 51 12.88 -9.83 -3.85
N LEU A 52 12.17 -10.51 -4.75
CA LEU A 52 11.43 -11.72 -4.41
C LEU A 52 12.37 -12.91 -4.34
N THR A 53 12.46 -13.55 -3.17
CA THR A 53 13.35 -14.69 -2.98
C THR A 53 12.67 -15.85 -2.27
N GLN A 54 13.15 -17.06 -2.54
CA GLN A 54 12.77 -18.24 -1.79
C GLN A 54 13.76 -18.43 -0.63
N ALA A 55 13.31 -18.23 0.60
CA ALA A 55 14.14 -18.30 1.81
C ALA A 55 13.33 -18.79 3.01
N CYS A 56 14.02 -19.11 4.12
CA CYS A 56 13.38 -19.53 5.37
C CYS A 56 12.53 -20.79 5.28
N GLY A 57 12.91 -21.73 4.40
CA GLY A 57 12.30 -23.03 4.26
C GLY A 57 11.89 -23.35 2.82
N THR A 58 11.71 -24.64 2.53
CA THR A 58 11.26 -25.08 1.21
C THR A 58 9.86 -24.53 0.91
N GLY A 59 9.71 -23.88 -0.25
CA GLY A 59 8.44 -23.34 -0.73
C GLY A 59 7.93 -22.11 0.01
N ARG A 60 8.81 -21.38 0.72
CA ARG A 60 8.53 -20.08 1.37
C ARG A 60 9.11 -18.96 0.52
N TYR A 61 8.33 -17.90 0.31
CA TYR A 61 8.76 -16.71 -0.42
C TYR A 61 8.62 -15.49 0.46
N LEU A 62 9.52 -14.52 0.29
CA LEU A 62 9.51 -13.24 0.98
C LEU A 62 10.13 -12.16 0.08
N VAL A 63 9.94 -10.90 0.46
CA VAL A 63 10.69 -9.76 -0.11
C VAL A 63 11.94 -9.55 0.70
N LYS A 64 13.11 -9.75 0.09
CA LYS A 64 14.38 -9.43 0.71
C LYS A 64 14.64 -7.93 0.56
N VAL A 65 14.34 -7.17 1.60
CA VAL A 65 14.30 -5.69 1.53
C VAL A 65 15.69 -5.05 1.38
N ASP A 66 16.75 -5.78 1.71
CA ASP A 66 18.15 -5.35 1.56
C ASP A 66 18.81 -5.91 0.28
N ALA A 67 18.05 -6.54 -0.63
CA ALA A 67 18.60 -7.20 -1.82
C ALA A 67 19.28 -6.24 -2.81
N ASP A 68 18.95 -4.95 -2.76
CA ASP A 68 19.58 -3.90 -3.55
C ASP A 68 20.81 -3.27 -2.88
N GLY A 69 21.19 -3.75 -1.69
CA GLY A 69 22.32 -3.28 -0.91
C GLY A 69 22.13 -1.89 -0.29
N LYS A 70 20.92 -1.33 -0.31
CA LYS A 70 20.60 -0.04 0.30
C LYS A 70 20.08 -0.21 1.73
N THR A 71 20.13 0.86 2.50
CA THR A 71 19.65 0.88 3.88
C THR A 71 18.14 0.76 3.93
N VAL A 72 17.64 0.01 4.90
CA VAL A 72 16.20 -0.14 5.17
C VAL A 72 15.83 0.82 6.31
N GLY A 73 14.83 1.67 6.09
CA GLY A 73 14.35 2.66 7.07
C GLY A 73 13.34 2.09 8.07
N GLY A 74 12.49 2.97 8.63
CA GLY A 74 11.30 2.58 9.42
C GLY A 74 11.58 1.92 10.77
N GLY A 75 12.68 2.29 11.44
CA GLY A 75 13.02 1.75 12.76
C GLY A 75 13.40 0.26 12.77
N THR A 76 13.68 -0.32 11.60
CA THR A 76 14.00 -1.76 11.47
C THR A 76 15.34 -2.14 12.13
N ALA A 77 15.46 -3.42 12.50
CA ALA A 77 16.67 -3.94 13.09
C ALA A 77 17.84 -4.02 12.08
N PRO A 78 19.11 -3.90 12.53
CA PRO A 78 20.26 -4.25 11.71
C PRO A 78 20.16 -5.69 11.20
N GLY A 79 20.46 -5.88 9.91
CA GLY A 79 20.34 -7.19 9.27
C GLY A 79 18.89 -7.64 9.03
N THR A 80 17.96 -6.69 8.95
CA THR A 80 16.58 -6.94 8.50
C THR A 80 16.58 -7.62 7.14
N LEU A 81 15.96 -8.80 7.12
CA LEU A 81 15.72 -9.61 5.92
C LEU A 81 14.43 -9.17 5.24
N THR A 82 13.37 -8.99 6.03
CA THR A 82 12.04 -8.57 5.54
C THR A 82 11.23 -7.93 6.66
N VAL A 83 10.14 -7.27 6.26
CA VAL A 83 9.13 -6.69 7.16
C VAL A 83 7.73 -7.06 6.67
N SER A 84 6.74 -7.09 7.57
CA SER A 84 5.34 -7.43 7.22
C SER A 84 4.77 -6.49 6.15
N GLU A 85 5.18 -5.22 6.14
CA GLU A 85 4.85 -4.25 5.09
C GLU A 85 5.26 -4.77 3.70
N ALA A 86 6.54 -5.09 3.53
CA ALA A 86 7.09 -5.60 2.27
C ALA A 86 6.40 -6.92 1.86
N HIS A 87 6.06 -7.75 2.86
CA HIS A 87 5.35 -9.00 2.64
C HIS A 87 3.93 -8.79 2.11
N GLY A 88 3.16 -7.89 2.73
CA GLY A 88 1.83 -7.49 2.28
C GLY A 88 1.84 -6.93 0.85
N TYR A 89 2.78 -6.02 0.56
CA TYR A 89 2.97 -5.47 -0.80
C TYR A 89 3.19 -6.56 -1.84
N ALA A 90 4.07 -7.51 -1.56
CA ALA A 90 4.38 -8.56 -2.49
C ALA A 90 3.26 -9.59 -2.67
N MET A 91 2.46 -9.84 -1.64
CA MET A 91 1.24 -10.64 -1.79
C MET A 91 0.25 -9.94 -2.73
N LEU A 92 0.04 -8.63 -2.58
CA LEU A 92 -0.80 -7.82 -3.48
C LEU A 92 -0.28 -7.84 -4.93
N ILE A 93 1.01 -7.58 -5.11
CA ILE A 93 1.66 -7.60 -6.43
C ILE A 93 1.51 -8.99 -7.06
N SER A 94 1.79 -10.05 -6.32
CA SER A 94 1.77 -11.43 -6.84
C SER A 94 0.39 -11.80 -7.38
N VAL A 95 -0.67 -11.53 -6.62
CA VAL A 95 -2.04 -11.85 -7.08
C VAL A 95 -2.49 -10.97 -8.24
N MET A 96 -2.13 -9.68 -8.25
CA MET A 96 -2.49 -8.79 -9.37
C MET A 96 -1.74 -9.10 -10.67
N MET A 97 -0.53 -9.65 -10.56
CA MET A 97 0.28 -10.07 -11.70
C MET A 97 -0.05 -11.48 -12.20
N ALA A 98 -1.05 -12.16 -11.64
CA ALA A 98 -1.37 -13.56 -11.96
C ALA A 98 -1.66 -13.84 -13.45
N ALA A 99 -2.18 -12.86 -14.19
CA ALA A 99 -2.39 -13.00 -15.63
C ALA A 99 -1.08 -12.97 -16.43
N ALA A 100 -0.06 -12.25 -15.94
CA ALA A 100 1.21 -12.03 -16.62
C ALA A 100 2.36 -12.93 -16.11
N ASP A 101 2.27 -13.43 -14.87
CA ASP A 101 3.24 -14.31 -14.25
C ASP A 101 2.66 -15.70 -13.94
N PRO A 102 3.07 -16.76 -14.67
CA PRO A 102 2.61 -18.12 -14.41
C PRO A 102 3.05 -18.67 -13.04
N GLN A 103 4.02 -18.06 -12.36
CA GLN A 103 4.46 -18.46 -11.02
C GLN A 103 3.72 -17.72 -9.90
N ALA A 104 2.87 -16.74 -10.22
CA ALA A 104 2.20 -15.88 -9.24
C ALA A 104 1.52 -16.66 -8.12
N LYS A 105 0.79 -17.73 -8.46
CA LYS A 105 0.11 -18.57 -7.46
C LYS A 105 1.09 -19.30 -6.55
N THR A 106 2.15 -19.89 -7.13
CA THR A 106 3.18 -20.61 -6.36
C THR A 106 3.90 -19.68 -5.38
N VAL A 107 4.24 -18.48 -5.86
CA VAL A 107 4.84 -17.43 -5.04
C VAL A 107 3.89 -17.04 -3.92
N PHE A 108 2.66 -16.65 -4.26
CA PHE A 108 1.65 -16.22 -3.29
C PHE A 108 1.40 -17.28 -2.21
N ASP A 109 1.20 -18.54 -2.59
CA ASP A 109 1.00 -19.64 -1.64
C ASP A 109 2.20 -19.84 -0.72
N GLY A 110 3.41 -19.58 -1.21
CA GLY A 110 4.62 -19.67 -0.39
C GLY A 110 4.87 -18.44 0.47
N MET A 111 4.41 -17.26 0.06
CA MET A 111 4.36 -16.08 0.93
C MET A 111 3.35 -16.28 2.06
N PHE A 112 2.19 -16.87 1.76
CA PHE A 112 1.21 -17.24 2.78
C PHE A 112 1.80 -18.24 3.80
N ARG A 113 2.52 -19.27 3.34
CA ARG A 113 3.21 -20.20 4.27
C ARG A 113 4.29 -19.51 5.10
N TYR A 114 5.05 -18.57 4.52
CA TYR A 114 6.01 -17.77 5.27
C TYR A 114 5.33 -16.94 6.36
N PHE A 115 4.20 -16.30 6.04
CA PHE A 115 3.36 -15.60 7.01
C PHE A 115 2.91 -16.53 8.15
N GLN A 116 2.43 -17.74 7.84
CA GLN A 116 2.05 -18.72 8.87
C GLN A 116 3.22 -19.18 9.76
N ASP A 117 4.45 -19.16 9.24
CA ASP A 117 5.65 -19.51 10.01
C ASP A 117 6.11 -18.37 10.95
N HIS A 118 5.61 -17.13 10.78
CA HIS A 118 6.03 -15.93 11.53
C HIS A 118 4.83 -15.17 12.14
N PRO A 119 4.03 -15.81 13.02
CA PRO A 119 2.93 -15.15 13.68
C PRO A 119 3.43 -14.02 14.59
N ALA A 120 2.65 -12.94 14.68
CA ALA A 120 2.84 -11.95 15.73
C ALA A 120 2.55 -12.59 17.10
N ARG A 121 3.08 -11.99 18.16
CA ARG A 121 2.95 -12.51 19.53
C ARG A 121 1.49 -12.52 20.01
N SER A 122 0.67 -11.57 19.57
CA SER A 122 -0.73 -11.44 20.01
C SER A 122 -1.66 -12.49 19.41
N ASP A 123 -1.57 -12.72 18.09
CA ASP A 123 -2.44 -13.63 17.35
C ASP A 123 -1.71 -14.18 16.11
N ARG A 124 -1.96 -15.46 15.82
CA ARG A 124 -1.46 -16.14 14.61
C ARG A 124 -2.03 -15.60 13.29
N GLY A 125 -3.11 -14.82 13.37
CA GLY A 125 -3.71 -14.10 12.25
C GLY A 125 -2.97 -12.81 11.90
N LEU A 126 -1.97 -12.40 12.68
CA LEU A 126 -1.12 -11.24 12.40
C LEU A 126 0.33 -11.69 12.18
N MET A 127 1.10 -10.89 11.46
CA MET A 127 2.48 -11.18 11.11
C MET A 127 3.44 -10.44 12.03
N ALA A 128 4.45 -11.13 12.55
CA ALA A 128 5.59 -10.49 13.18
C ALA A 128 6.22 -9.47 12.21
N TRP A 129 6.41 -8.23 12.64
CA TRP A 129 6.62 -7.13 11.72
C TRP A 129 8.03 -7.08 11.12
N ASN A 130 9.04 -7.65 11.78
CA ASN A 130 10.44 -7.53 11.35
C ASN A 130 11.25 -8.82 11.56
N GLN A 131 11.63 -9.48 10.47
CA GLN A 131 12.53 -10.64 10.46
C GLN A 131 13.94 -10.25 10.02
N ILE A 132 14.94 -10.87 10.65
CA ILE A 132 16.36 -10.67 10.35
C ILE A 132 16.95 -11.89 9.61
N HIS A 133 18.16 -11.71 9.06
CA HIS A 133 18.94 -12.82 8.51
C HIS A 133 19.04 -13.97 9.52
N GLY A 134 18.79 -15.19 9.06
CA GLY A 134 18.59 -16.36 9.94
C GLY A 134 17.13 -16.67 10.24
N CYS A 135 16.19 -15.89 9.69
CA CYS A 135 14.74 -16.15 9.72
C CYS A 135 14.12 -16.10 11.13
N GLY A 136 14.79 -15.44 12.07
CA GLY A 136 14.22 -15.10 13.37
C GLY A 136 13.57 -13.72 13.32
N ASN A 137 12.62 -13.47 14.22
CA ASN A 137 12.12 -12.12 14.48
C ASN A 137 13.22 -11.29 15.15
N ALA A 138 13.27 -10.00 14.84
CA ALA A 138 14.15 -9.07 15.55
C ALA A 138 13.81 -9.02 17.05
N GLY A 139 14.83 -9.00 17.91
CA GLY A 139 14.64 -8.88 19.36
C GLY A 139 14.51 -7.44 19.85
N THR A 140 14.57 -7.25 21.17
CA THR A 140 14.68 -5.92 21.80
C THR A 140 15.92 -5.15 21.30
N PRO A 141 15.82 -3.84 21.03
CA PRO A 141 14.67 -2.95 21.27
C PRO A 141 13.63 -2.91 20.13
N PHE A 142 13.81 -3.65 19.04
CA PHE A 142 12.99 -3.54 17.83
C PHE A 142 11.61 -4.22 17.96
N GLY A 143 11.46 -5.19 18.87
CA GLY A 143 10.19 -5.86 19.12
C GLY A 143 9.61 -6.51 17.87
N GLY A 144 10.45 -7.21 17.09
CA GLY A 144 10.11 -7.80 15.80
C GLY A 144 8.99 -8.81 15.85
N GLU A 145 8.67 -9.34 17.03
CA GLU A 145 7.56 -10.27 17.27
C GLU A 145 6.18 -9.62 17.34
N ASN A 146 6.09 -8.29 17.45
CA ASN A 146 4.82 -7.56 17.41
C ASN A 146 4.35 -7.39 15.95
N SER A 147 3.10 -6.97 15.76
CA SER A 147 2.54 -6.70 14.43
C SER A 147 2.76 -5.25 13.97
N ALA A 148 2.51 -5.02 12.68
CA ALA A 148 2.37 -3.69 12.10
C ALA A 148 1.13 -3.68 11.19
N THR A 149 0.19 -2.78 11.50
CA THR A 149 -1.18 -2.83 11.00
C THR A 149 -1.30 -2.72 9.49
N ASP A 150 -0.41 -1.96 8.86
CA ASP A 150 -0.38 -1.84 7.39
C ASP A 150 -0.03 -3.16 6.70
N GLY A 151 0.94 -3.91 7.22
CA GLY A 151 1.32 -5.22 6.69
C GLY A 151 0.14 -6.20 6.74
N ASP A 152 -0.51 -6.30 7.89
CA ASP A 152 -1.63 -7.25 8.10
C ASP A 152 -2.87 -6.88 7.29
N MET A 153 -3.17 -5.58 7.14
CA MET A 153 -4.24 -5.12 6.26
C MET A 153 -3.99 -5.47 4.78
N ASP A 154 -2.76 -5.33 4.30
CA ASP A 154 -2.41 -5.72 2.92
C ASP A 154 -2.45 -7.24 2.73
N ILE A 155 -2.00 -8.03 3.71
CA ILE A 155 -2.12 -9.51 3.70
C ILE A 155 -3.59 -9.93 3.60
N ALA A 156 -4.47 -9.37 4.45
CA ALA A 156 -5.89 -9.67 4.42
C ALA A 156 -6.53 -9.34 3.07
N TYR A 157 -6.23 -8.16 2.51
CA TYR A 157 -6.78 -7.76 1.21
C TYR A 157 -6.24 -8.61 0.06
N ALA A 158 -4.95 -8.98 0.10
CA ALA A 158 -4.33 -9.87 -0.87
C ALA A 158 -4.96 -11.28 -0.85
N LEU A 159 -5.31 -11.81 0.33
CA LEU A 159 -6.02 -13.08 0.47
C LEU A 159 -7.44 -13.02 -0.13
N LEU A 160 -8.16 -11.90 0.05
CA LEU A 160 -9.46 -11.71 -0.62
C LEU A 160 -9.31 -11.65 -2.16
N LEU A 161 -8.25 -11.03 -2.66
CA LEU A 161 -7.93 -11.05 -4.09
C LEU A 161 -7.57 -12.45 -4.59
N ALA A 162 -6.88 -13.24 -3.77
CA ALA A 162 -6.52 -14.62 -4.10
C ALA A 162 -7.76 -15.53 -4.16
N ASP A 163 -8.73 -15.37 -3.26
CA ASP A 163 -10.03 -16.04 -3.36
C ASP A 163 -10.73 -15.70 -4.68
N LYS A 164 -10.79 -14.42 -5.05
CA LYS A 164 -11.38 -14.03 -6.34
C LYS A 164 -10.63 -14.60 -7.54
N THR A 165 -9.31 -14.68 -7.47
CA THR A 165 -8.44 -15.05 -8.62
C THR A 165 -8.32 -16.56 -8.80
N TRP A 166 -8.19 -17.32 -7.71
CA TRP A 166 -7.92 -18.76 -7.74
C TRP A 166 -8.97 -19.61 -7.01
N GLY A 167 -9.89 -19.00 -6.25
CA GLY A 167 -10.89 -19.69 -5.45
C GLY A 167 -10.32 -20.36 -4.19
N SER A 168 -11.17 -20.57 -3.20
CA SER A 168 -10.78 -21.12 -1.89
C SER A 168 -11.09 -22.62 -1.69
N LYS A 169 -11.20 -23.38 -2.79
CA LYS A 169 -11.42 -24.85 -2.74
C LYS A 169 -10.12 -25.66 -2.88
N GLY A 170 -8.99 -24.98 -2.97
CA GLY A 170 -7.66 -25.59 -3.13
C GLY A 170 -7.04 -26.01 -1.80
N GLN A 171 -5.70 -26.07 -1.78
CA GLN A 171 -4.93 -26.39 -0.56
C GLN A 171 -4.99 -25.28 0.50
N ILE A 172 -5.21 -24.04 0.07
CA ILE A 172 -5.36 -22.88 0.94
C ILE A 172 -6.79 -22.37 0.74
N ASP A 173 -7.53 -22.23 1.85
CA ASP A 173 -8.82 -21.56 1.89
C ASP A 173 -8.59 -20.05 2.02
N TYR A 174 -8.28 -19.37 0.92
CA TYR A 174 -7.89 -17.96 0.95
C TYR A 174 -8.95 -17.06 1.63
N LEU A 175 -10.24 -17.33 1.42
CA LEU A 175 -11.32 -16.58 2.06
C LEU A 175 -11.40 -16.86 3.57
N GLY A 176 -11.24 -18.11 3.98
CA GLY A 176 -11.14 -18.49 5.39
C GLY A 176 -9.95 -17.82 6.07
N GLU A 177 -8.78 -17.85 5.42
CA GLU A 177 -7.56 -17.22 5.94
C GLU A 177 -7.67 -15.69 5.97
N ALA A 178 -8.24 -15.06 4.94
CA ALA A 178 -8.54 -13.63 4.96
C ALA A 178 -9.41 -13.25 6.16
N LYS A 179 -10.44 -14.06 6.47
CA LYS A 179 -11.32 -13.84 7.63
C LYS A 179 -10.60 -14.04 8.96
N THR A 180 -9.63 -14.95 9.03
CA THR A 180 -8.76 -15.10 10.21
C THR A 180 -7.95 -13.83 10.44
N VAL A 181 -7.26 -13.32 9.42
CA VAL A 181 -6.46 -12.08 9.52
C VAL A 181 -7.37 -10.90 9.87
N MET A 182 -8.47 -10.70 9.15
CA MET A 182 -9.44 -9.63 9.43
C MET A 182 -9.98 -9.67 10.86
N LYS A 183 -10.24 -10.86 11.42
CA LYS A 183 -10.67 -10.99 12.81
C LYS A 183 -9.58 -10.51 13.76
N ALA A 184 -8.34 -10.95 13.56
CA ALA A 184 -7.21 -10.57 14.39
C ALA A 184 -6.93 -9.06 14.33
N VAL A 185 -7.01 -8.44 13.14
CA VAL A 185 -6.90 -6.98 12.97
C VAL A 185 -7.97 -6.24 13.79
N LEU A 186 -9.24 -6.68 13.76
CA LEU A 186 -10.29 -6.06 14.59
C LEU A 186 -10.07 -6.25 16.10
N GLU A 187 -9.42 -7.34 16.50
CA GLU A 187 -9.20 -7.71 17.89
C GLU A 187 -8.00 -6.97 18.50
N HIS A 188 -6.93 -6.78 17.73
CA HIS A 188 -5.64 -6.31 18.23
C HIS A 188 -5.14 -5.00 17.61
N GLU A 189 -5.65 -4.60 16.45
CA GLU A 189 -5.13 -3.45 15.69
C GLU A 189 -6.18 -2.36 15.45
N VAL A 190 -7.38 -2.54 16.00
CA VAL A 190 -8.42 -1.52 16.02
C VAL A 190 -8.70 -1.16 17.47
N HIS A 191 -8.63 0.14 17.77
CA HIS A 191 -8.93 0.61 19.11
C HIS A 191 -10.37 0.21 19.50
N PRO A 192 -10.57 -0.50 20.63
CA PRO A 192 -11.84 -1.17 20.95
C PRO A 192 -13.02 -0.21 21.10
N ASN A 193 -12.77 1.01 21.61
CA ASN A 193 -13.81 2.01 21.90
C ASN A 193 -13.79 3.24 20.99
N ALA A 194 -12.68 3.52 20.29
CA ALA A 194 -12.50 4.75 19.51
C ALA A 194 -12.54 4.52 17.99
N SER A 195 -12.59 3.25 17.55
CA SER A 195 -12.73 2.85 16.14
C SER A 195 -11.67 3.46 15.22
N HIS A 196 -10.44 3.70 15.69
CA HIS A 196 -9.32 4.03 14.81
C HIS A 196 -8.36 2.85 14.74
N LEU A 197 -7.57 2.81 13.66
CA LEU A 197 -6.46 1.87 13.52
C LEU A 197 -5.36 2.24 14.52
N LEU A 198 -4.83 1.22 15.20
CA LEU A 198 -3.62 1.31 16.01
C LEU A 198 -2.39 1.20 15.08
N LEU A 199 -1.19 1.37 15.65
CA LEU A 199 0.07 1.24 14.92
C LEU A 199 0.51 -0.23 14.76
N GLY A 200 -0.02 -1.09 15.62
CA GLY A 200 0.24 -2.52 15.72
C GLY A 200 -0.36 -3.07 17.03
N ASP A 201 -0.28 -4.38 17.22
CA ASP A 201 -0.80 -5.11 18.38
C ASP A 201 -0.12 -4.77 19.71
N TRP A 202 1.00 -4.07 19.67
CA TRP A 202 1.80 -3.66 20.82
C TRP A 202 1.32 -2.36 21.46
N VAL A 203 0.38 -1.65 20.81
CA VAL A 203 -0.20 -0.43 21.37
C VAL A 203 -1.11 -0.78 22.54
N ASN A 204 -0.66 -0.45 23.75
CA ASN A 204 -1.37 -0.69 24.99
C ASN A 204 -1.68 0.63 25.73
N ALA A 205 -2.93 0.77 26.16
CA ALA A 205 -3.44 1.91 26.94
C ALA A 205 -2.70 2.13 28.26
N ASP A 206 -2.27 1.04 28.90
CA ASP A 206 -1.65 1.09 30.23
C ASP A 206 -0.20 1.64 30.19
N ASP A 207 0.46 1.58 29.03
CA ASP A 207 1.89 1.90 28.89
C ASP A 207 2.14 3.33 28.36
N ASN A 208 1.43 3.76 27.31
CA ASN A 208 1.60 5.10 26.73
C ASN A 208 0.29 5.66 26.15
N PRO A 209 -0.43 6.49 26.91
CA PRO A 209 -1.69 7.09 26.46
C PRO A 209 -1.59 7.96 25.21
N GLU A 210 -0.41 8.52 24.89
CA GLU A 210 -0.23 9.28 23.64
C GLU A 210 -0.24 8.34 22.43
N ILE A 211 0.43 7.19 22.53
CA ILE A 211 0.49 6.16 21.48
C ILE A 211 -0.85 5.43 21.33
N GLU A 212 -1.56 5.16 22.43
CA GLU A 212 -2.92 4.59 22.40
C GLU A 212 -3.86 5.38 21.48
N PHE A 213 -3.83 6.71 21.57
CA PHE A 213 -4.64 7.61 20.75
C PHE A 213 -3.85 8.21 19.58
N SER A 214 -2.96 7.41 19.00
CA SER A 214 -2.26 7.72 17.76
C SER A 214 -2.58 6.73 16.64
N THR A 215 -2.36 7.16 15.40
CA THR A 215 -2.51 6.35 14.19
C THR A 215 -1.53 6.84 13.14
N ARG A 216 -1.25 6.01 12.12
CA ARG A 216 -0.36 6.33 11.01
C ARG A 216 -1.17 6.57 9.75
N SER A 217 -0.90 7.67 9.05
CA SER A 217 -1.76 8.08 7.92
C SER A 217 -1.64 7.19 6.68
N SER A 218 -0.52 6.47 6.53
CA SER A 218 -0.34 5.44 5.51
C SER A 218 -1.27 4.24 5.67
N ASP A 219 -1.82 4.04 6.86
CA ASP A 219 -2.66 2.88 7.19
C ASP A 219 -4.13 3.17 6.85
N PHE A 220 -4.43 4.37 6.34
CA PHE A 220 -5.76 4.80 5.91
C PHE A 220 -6.18 4.14 4.58
N MET A 221 -6.08 2.81 4.52
CA MET A 221 -6.47 1.93 3.42
C MET A 221 -7.99 1.78 3.36
N THR A 222 -8.68 2.90 3.18
CA THR A 222 -10.14 3.03 3.28
C THR A 222 -10.90 2.11 2.31
N SER A 223 -10.31 1.80 1.15
CA SER A 223 -10.82 0.78 0.22
C SER A 223 -10.74 -0.64 0.77
N HIS A 224 -9.71 -0.97 1.55
CA HIS A 224 -9.52 -2.27 2.18
C HIS A 224 -10.54 -2.45 3.30
N LEU A 225 -10.70 -1.43 4.15
CA LEU A 225 -11.75 -1.43 5.19
C LEU A 225 -13.14 -1.69 4.60
N TYR A 226 -13.46 -1.11 3.44
CA TYR A 226 -14.73 -1.40 2.79
C TYR A 226 -14.81 -2.81 2.21
N ALA A 227 -13.74 -3.33 1.61
CA ALA A 227 -13.68 -4.72 1.17
C ALA A 227 -13.85 -5.70 2.33
N PHE A 228 -13.27 -5.40 3.50
CA PHE A 228 -13.41 -6.22 4.70
C PHE A 228 -14.85 -6.23 5.21
N PHE A 229 -15.54 -5.08 5.18
CA PHE A 229 -16.98 -5.04 5.40
C PHE A 229 -17.75 -5.93 4.41
N LEU A 230 -17.45 -5.85 3.10
CA LEU A 230 -18.14 -6.68 2.11
C LEU A 230 -17.93 -8.19 2.37
N ALA A 231 -16.71 -8.59 2.76
CA ALA A 231 -16.36 -9.99 3.00
C ALA A 231 -16.92 -10.57 4.32
N THR A 232 -17.10 -9.73 5.35
CA THR A 232 -17.47 -10.17 6.71
C THR A 232 -18.87 -9.76 7.13
N GLN A 233 -19.44 -8.71 6.51
CA GLN A 233 -20.63 -7.98 6.95
C GLN A 233 -20.51 -7.36 8.35
N ASP A 234 -19.30 -7.27 8.91
CA ASP A 234 -19.06 -6.65 10.21
C ASP A 234 -19.01 -5.12 10.08
N ARG A 235 -19.98 -4.43 10.69
CA ARG A 235 -20.12 -2.97 10.62
C ARG A 235 -19.02 -2.21 11.37
N ARG A 236 -18.20 -2.88 12.19
CA ARG A 236 -17.03 -2.25 12.80
C ARG A 236 -16.07 -1.70 11.75
N TRP A 237 -15.90 -2.39 10.62
CA TRP A 237 -15.11 -1.90 9.49
C TRP A 237 -15.60 -0.58 8.90
N LEU A 238 -16.93 -0.42 8.78
CA LEU A 238 -17.51 0.86 8.35
C LEU A 238 -17.27 1.96 9.39
N SER A 239 -17.36 1.61 10.68
CA SER A 239 -17.09 2.55 11.78
C SER A 239 -15.63 3.03 11.75
N VAL A 240 -14.69 2.12 11.51
CA VAL A 240 -13.27 2.47 11.34
C VAL A 240 -13.06 3.35 10.11
N ARG A 241 -13.63 2.99 8.96
CA ARG A 241 -13.54 3.81 7.74
C ARG A 241 -14.12 5.22 7.94
N ASP A 242 -15.28 5.33 8.59
CA ASP A 242 -15.91 6.61 8.90
C ASP A 242 -15.04 7.44 9.85
N ARG A 243 -14.45 6.80 10.86
CA ARG A 243 -13.52 7.43 11.79
C ARG A 243 -12.25 7.90 11.09
N THR A 244 -11.67 7.10 10.20
CA THR A 244 -10.52 7.49 9.37
C THR A 244 -10.83 8.75 8.56
N TYR A 245 -11.98 8.82 7.89
CA TYR A 245 -12.36 10.03 7.14
C TYR A 245 -12.65 11.24 8.03
N PHE A 246 -13.15 11.03 9.25
CA PHE A 246 -13.26 12.11 10.24
C PHE A 246 -11.87 12.66 10.61
N ILE A 247 -10.89 11.79 10.85
CA ILE A 247 -9.51 12.17 11.17
C ILE A 247 -8.88 12.94 10.01
N ILE A 248 -8.96 12.42 8.79
CA ILE A 248 -8.49 13.09 7.56
C ILE A 248 -9.10 14.50 7.49
N LYS A 249 -10.43 14.61 7.59
CA LYS A 249 -11.12 15.90 7.52
C LYS A 249 -10.66 16.87 8.63
N SER A 250 -10.38 16.39 9.83
CA SER A 250 -9.89 17.20 10.94
C SER A 250 -8.50 17.77 10.65
N ILE A 251 -7.56 16.93 10.22
CA ILE A 251 -6.19 17.35 9.88
C ILE A 251 -6.21 18.34 8.73
N LEU A 252 -6.91 18.03 7.64
CA LEU A 252 -7.00 18.93 6.50
C LEU A 252 -7.61 20.29 6.89
N ARG A 253 -8.65 20.32 7.73
CA ARG A 253 -9.28 21.58 8.13
C ARG A 253 -8.37 22.44 9.01
N ASN A 254 -7.67 21.83 9.96
CA ASN A 254 -7.02 22.56 11.04
C ASN A 254 -5.50 22.75 10.83
N HIS A 255 -4.86 21.91 9.99
CA HIS A 255 -3.41 21.87 9.85
C HIS A 255 -2.90 21.92 8.40
N ALA A 256 -3.70 21.49 7.42
CA ALA A 256 -3.23 21.33 6.03
C ALA A 256 -4.25 21.81 4.97
N LYS A 257 -4.97 22.91 5.26
CA LYS A 257 -6.12 23.36 4.45
C LYS A 257 -5.74 23.73 3.01
N GLU A 258 -4.59 24.35 2.84
CA GLU A 258 -4.14 24.85 1.54
C GLU A 258 -3.39 23.79 0.72
N THR A 259 -2.89 22.74 1.39
CA THR A 259 -1.97 21.77 0.78
C THR A 259 -2.59 20.39 0.58
N GLY A 260 -3.57 20.01 1.40
CA GLY A 260 -4.10 18.64 1.38
C GLY A 260 -3.15 17.58 1.95
N LEU A 261 -2.01 17.98 2.53
CA LEU A 261 -0.99 17.10 3.11
C LEU A 261 -1.50 16.42 4.39
N MET A 262 -0.89 15.28 4.71
CA MET A 262 -1.19 14.48 5.90
C MET A 262 0.13 14.15 6.61
N PRO A 263 0.21 14.21 7.95
CA PRO A 263 1.45 13.85 8.65
C PRO A 263 1.65 12.34 8.69
N ASP A 264 2.88 11.88 8.88
CA ASP A 264 3.23 10.46 9.09
C ASP A 264 2.38 9.86 10.22
N PHE A 265 2.39 10.50 11.38
CA PHE A 265 1.63 10.12 12.56
C PHE A 265 0.68 11.22 13.02
N ILE A 266 -0.48 10.80 13.52
CA ILE A 266 -1.54 11.66 14.03
C ILE A 266 -1.82 11.21 15.46
N SER A 267 -1.79 12.13 16.42
CA SER A 267 -2.09 11.87 17.82
C SER A 267 -3.35 12.59 18.29
N ARG A 268 -3.64 12.48 19.60
CA ARG A 268 -4.78 13.13 20.27
C ARG A 268 -6.13 12.76 19.65
N LEU A 269 -6.28 11.52 19.20
CA LEU A 269 -7.50 11.03 18.56
C LEU A 269 -8.71 11.06 19.51
N ASN A 270 -8.52 10.89 20.82
CA ASN A 270 -9.59 11.08 21.81
C ASN A 270 -10.03 12.54 22.02
N GLN A 271 -9.34 13.51 21.42
CA GLN A 271 -9.61 14.94 21.54
C GLN A 271 -9.80 15.55 20.13
N SER A 272 -8.89 16.44 19.73
CA SER A 272 -8.80 16.99 18.39
C SER A 272 -7.58 16.35 17.72
N PRO A 273 -7.77 15.54 16.66
CA PRO A 273 -6.65 14.98 15.90
C PRO A 273 -5.68 16.08 15.48
N SER A 274 -4.40 15.85 15.74
CA SER A 274 -3.31 16.76 15.42
C SER A 274 -2.09 15.97 14.93
N PRO A 275 -1.20 16.59 14.15
CA PRO A 275 0.08 15.97 13.82
C PRO A 275 0.82 15.56 15.08
N ALA A 276 1.45 14.39 15.06
CA ALA A 276 2.27 13.93 16.17
C ALA A 276 3.40 14.92 16.45
N ARG A 277 3.89 14.93 17.69
CA ARG A 277 5.15 15.61 17.99
C ARG A 277 6.32 14.83 17.37
N SER A 278 7.40 15.53 17.08
CA SER A 278 8.69 14.92 16.74
C SER A 278 9.12 13.92 17.82
N GLU A 279 9.75 12.83 17.37
CA GLU A 279 10.22 11.71 18.21
C GLU A 279 9.08 11.11 19.05
N LEU A 280 7.87 11.00 18.48
CA LEU A 280 6.81 10.19 19.08
C LEU A 280 7.11 8.71 18.85
N LEU A 281 7.54 8.34 17.63
CA LEU A 281 7.86 6.98 17.24
C LEU A 281 9.13 6.85 16.41
N GLU A 282 9.23 7.52 15.26
CA GLU A 282 10.26 7.19 14.25
C GLU A 282 11.30 8.30 14.07
N GLY A 283 10.93 9.57 14.24
CA GLY A 283 11.92 10.64 14.21
C GLY A 283 11.37 12.06 14.17
N ALA A 284 12.21 12.97 13.66
CA ALA A 284 11.95 14.41 13.64
C ALA A 284 10.70 14.79 12.84
N HIS A 285 10.33 13.97 11.85
CA HIS A 285 9.27 14.25 10.89
C HIS A 285 7.97 13.48 11.14
N ASP A 286 7.79 12.90 12.34
CA ASP A 286 6.55 12.20 12.71
C ASP A 286 5.28 13.04 12.49
N GLY A 287 5.38 14.36 12.64
CA GLY A 287 4.29 15.33 12.44
C GLY A 287 4.22 15.97 11.06
N ASP A 288 5.06 15.55 10.12
CA ASP A 288 5.20 16.13 8.77
C ASP A 288 4.76 15.12 7.69
N TYR A 289 4.57 15.58 6.46
CA TYR A 289 4.35 14.67 5.33
C TYR A 289 5.70 14.10 4.90
N SER A 290 6.03 12.90 5.36
CA SER A 290 7.31 12.23 5.13
C SER A 290 7.09 10.80 4.62
N TRP A 291 8.03 9.91 4.85
CA TRP A 291 8.14 8.60 4.20
C TRP A 291 6.96 7.66 4.49
N ASN A 292 6.29 7.77 5.65
CA ASN A 292 5.04 7.04 5.85
C ASN A 292 3.90 7.69 5.06
N ALA A 293 3.66 8.99 5.27
CA ALA A 293 2.55 9.71 4.64
C ALA A 293 2.65 9.77 3.12
N ALA A 294 3.81 9.51 2.52
CA ALA A 294 3.98 9.31 1.07
C ALA A 294 2.91 8.37 0.48
N ARG A 295 2.44 7.38 1.24
CA ARG A 295 1.43 6.39 0.81
C ARG A 295 -0.01 6.90 0.92
N TYR A 296 -0.29 7.94 1.71
CA TYR A 296 -1.65 8.45 1.96
C TYR A 296 -2.45 8.75 0.66
N PRO A 297 -1.88 9.45 -0.35
CA PRO A 297 -2.62 9.76 -1.58
C PRO A 297 -3.00 8.50 -2.38
N TRP A 298 -2.14 7.47 -2.36
CA TRP A 298 -2.44 6.17 -2.99
C TRP A 298 -3.57 5.45 -2.25
N ARG A 299 -3.45 5.30 -0.92
CA ARG A 299 -4.41 4.53 -0.12
C ARG A 299 -5.81 5.12 -0.12
N VAL A 300 -5.93 6.44 -0.01
CA VAL A 300 -7.21 7.15 -0.06
C VAL A 300 -7.72 7.26 -1.50
N GLY A 301 -6.83 7.46 -2.47
CA GLY A 301 -7.19 7.54 -3.89
C GLY A 301 -7.89 6.28 -4.37
N LEU A 302 -7.39 5.10 -3.96
CA LEU A 302 -8.00 3.81 -4.26
C LEU A 302 -9.47 3.72 -3.86
N ASP A 303 -9.90 4.35 -2.76
CA ASP A 303 -11.30 4.25 -2.32
C ASP A 303 -12.26 5.01 -3.25
N TYR A 304 -11.81 6.13 -3.82
CA TYR A 304 -12.54 6.77 -4.90
C TYR A 304 -12.50 5.96 -6.19
N LEU A 305 -11.32 5.48 -6.60
CA LEU A 305 -11.16 4.70 -7.83
C LEU A 305 -12.01 3.44 -7.82
N LEU A 306 -12.06 2.73 -6.69
CA LEU A 306 -12.79 1.47 -6.59
C LEU A 306 -14.27 1.68 -6.22
N TYR A 307 -14.58 2.56 -5.29
CA TYR A 307 -15.93 2.61 -4.72
C TYR A 307 -16.63 3.95 -4.88
N GLY A 308 -16.00 4.94 -5.51
CA GLY A 308 -16.59 6.26 -5.76
C GLY A 308 -16.84 7.07 -4.48
N ASP A 309 -16.14 6.77 -3.37
CA ASP A 309 -16.38 7.46 -2.10
C ASP A 309 -15.97 8.93 -2.21
N GLN A 310 -16.98 9.80 -2.12
CA GLN A 310 -16.80 11.23 -2.29
C GLN A 310 -15.94 11.87 -1.18
N ARG A 311 -15.71 11.19 -0.06
CA ARG A 311 -14.81 11.68 0.99
C ARG A 311 -13.35 11.60 0.54
N ALA A 312 -12.93 10.54 -0.15
CA ALA A 312 -11.62 10.45 -0.78
C ALA A 312 -11.42 11.57 -1.81
N PHE A 313 -12.40 11.77 -2.71
CA PHE A 313 -12.35 12.85 -3.69
C PHE A 313 -12.13 14.22 -3.05
N ARG A 314 -12.94 14.56 -2.03
CA ARG A 314 -12.82 15.85 -1.32
C ARG A 314 -11.49 16.00 -0.57
N ALA A 315 -10.90 14.91 -0.10
CA ALA A 315 -9.60 14.94 0.57
C ALA A 315 -8.45 15.19 -0.41
N LEU A 316 -8.52 14.64 -1.63
CA LEU A 316 -7.40 14.63 -2.58
C LEU A 316 -7.45 15.72 -3.66
N VAL A 317 -8.61 16.35 -3.91
CA VAL A 317 -8.68 17.53 -4.79
C VAL A 317 -7.74 18.67 -4.36
N PRO A 318 -7.71 19.13 -3.09
CA PRO A 318 -6.77 20.18 -2.68
C PRO A 318 -5.31 19.71 -2.80
N PHE A 319 -5.03 18.44 -2.48
CA PHE A 319 -3.70 17.84 -2.63
C PHE A 319 -3.19 17.89 -4.07
N ASN A 320 -3.98 17.41 -5.03
CA ASN A 320 -3.61 17.45 -6.45
C ASN A 320 -3.39 18.88 -6.96
N ARG A 321 -4.26 19.81 -6.56
CA ARG A 321 -4.13 21.22 -6.95
C ARG A 321 -2.84 21.83 -6.40
N TRP A 322 -2.55 21.62 -5.13
CA TRP A 322 -1.35 22.12 -4.48
C TRP A 322 -0.10 21.50 -5.10
N ALA A 323 -0.02 20.17 -5.23
CA ALA A 323 1.14 19.47 -5.78
C ALA A 323 1.47 19.93 -7.21
N ARG A 324 0.45 20.11 -8.05
CA ARG A 324 0.63 20.63 -9.41
C ARG A 324 1.13 22.08 -9.42
N ASN A 325 0.60 22.92 -8.54
CA ASN A 325 1.01 24.32 -8.45
C ASN A 325 2.43 24.48 -7.90
N SER A 326 2.76 23.77 -6.81
CA SER A 326 4.07 23.85 -6.14
C SER A 326 5.21 23.35 -7.03
N THR A 327 4.90 22.41 -7.94
CA THR A 327 5.89 21.82 -8.87
C THR A 327 5.84 22.41 -10.28
N ALA A 328 4.96 23.38 -10.53
CA ALA A 328 4.66 23.89 -11.88
C ALA A 328 4.36 22.76 -12.89
N ASN A 329 3.59 21.75 -12.46
CA ASN A 329 3.27 20.52 -13.19
C ASN A 329 4.49 19.70 -13.63
N ARG A 330 5.60 19.72 -12.88
CA ARG A 330 6.77 18.87 -13.12
C ARG A 330 6.91 17.82 -12.00
N PRO A 331 6.55 16.54 -12.22
CA PRO A 331 6.55 15.53 -11.16
C PRO A 331 7.87 15.47 -10.40
N LYS A 332 8.99 15.48 -11.13
CA LYS A 332 10.34 15.51 -10.55
C LYS A 332 10.72 16.67 -9.63
N ALA A 333 9.91 17.73 -9.59
CA ALA A 333 10.12 18.84 -8.66
C ALA A 333 9.39 18.63 -7.33
N PHE A 334 8.65 17.52 -7.18
CA PHE A 334 8.04 17.16 -5.91
C PHE A 334 9.11 16.63 -4.95
N HIS A 335 9.14 17.17 -3.73
CA HIS A 335 10.09 16.80 -2.71
C HIS A 335 9.68 15.52 -1.98
N ASP A 336 10.65 14.84 -1.40
CA ASP A 336 10.47 13.60 -0.64
C ASP A 336 10.08 13.89 0.82
N GLY A 337 9.55 15.09 1.09
CA GLY A 337 9.16 15.52 2.42
C GLY A 337 8.68 16.97 2.46
N TYR A 338 7.61 17.24 3.21
CA TYR A 338 7.05 18.58 3.40
C TYR A 338 6.52 18.80 4.81
N LEU A 339 6.74 19.99 5.37
CA LEU A 339 5.88 20.52 6.42
C LEU A 339 4.44 20.61 5.89
N LEU A 340 3.44 20.51 6.77
CA LEU A 340 2.03 20.53 6.35
C LEU A 340 1.57 21.85 5.72
N ASP A 341 2.32 22.95 5.91
CA ASP A 341 2.11 24.23 5.24
C ASP A 341 2.65 24.26 3.79
N GLY A 342 3.33 23.20 3.37
CA GLY A 342 3.81 22.99 2.00
C GLY A 342 5.26 23.40 1.78
N LYS A 343 6.00 23.80 2.83
CA LYS A 343 7.45 24.01 2.73
C LYS A 343 8.18 22.66 2.66
N PRO A 344 9.12 22.47 1.72
CA PRO A 344 9.95 21.27 1.69
C PRO A 344 10.75 21.07 2.97
N LEU A 345 10.93 19.81 3.37
CA LEU A 345 11.91 19.43 4.39
C LEU A 345 13.32 19.57 3.81
N ALA A 346 14.24 20.17 4.58
CA ALA A 346 15.54 20.62 4.06
C ALA A 346 16.58 19.50 3.94
N ASP A 347 16.37 18.42 4.67
CA ASP A 347 17.19 17.22 4.76
C ASP A 347 16.67 16.06 3.89
N GLU A 348 15.52 16.28 3.22
CA GLU A 348 14.90 15.31 2.31
C GLU A 348 15.20 15.63 0.85
N GLY A 349 15.10 14.58 0.02
CA GLY A 349 15.35 14.64 -1.41
C GLY A 349 14.18 15.20 -2.23
N SER A 350 14.18 14.83 -3.50
CA SER A 350 13.07 15.04 -4.41
C SER A 350 13.03 13.94 -5.46
N ASN A 351 11.86 13.72 -6.03
CA ASN A 351 11.61 12.76 -7.10
C ASN A 351 11.70 11.28 -6.70
N SER A 352 11.59 10.93 -5.43
CA SER A 352 11.51 9.54 -5.00
C SER A 352 10.27 8.87 -5.60
N PRO A 353 10.39 7.68 -6.23
CA PRO A 353 9.25 6.96 -6.77
C PRO A 353 8.16 6.65 -5.74
N ALA A 354 8.50 6.56 -4.45
CA ALA A 354 7.55 6.39 -3.35
C ALA A 354 6.48 7.51 -3.33
N PHE A 355 6.92 8.76 -3.50
CA PHE A 355 6.05 9.93 -3.51
C PHE A 355 5.38 10.10 -4.87
N ILE A 356 6.16 10.01 -5.96
CA ILE A 356 5.66 10.25 -7.32
C ILE A 356 4.55 9.26 -7.73
N ALA A 357 4.69 7.98 -7.36
CA ALA A 357 3.68 6.98 -7.66
C ALA A 357 2.34 7.27 -6.96
N ALA A 358 2.36 7.75 -5.72
CA ALA A 358 1.16 8.14 -5.00
C ALA A 358 0.49 9.39 -5.58
N LEU A 359 1.27 10.35 -6.10
CA LEU A 359 0.73 11.49 -6.89
C LEU A 359 -0.05 10.98 -8.10
N GLY A 360 0.46 9.94 -8.77
CA GLY A 360 -0.17 9.31 -9.92
C GLY A 360 -1.55 8.77 -9.60
N VAL A 361 -1.64 7.95 -8.54
CA VAL A 361 -2.94 7.40 -8.10
C VAL A 361 -3.91 8.51 -7.69
N SER A 362 -3.45 9.51 -6.94
CA SER A 362 -4.28 10.65 -6.56
C SER A 362 -4.76 11.47 -7.77
N ALA A 363 -3.93 11.63 -8.80
CA ALA A 363 -4.27 12.37 -10.01
C ALA A 363 -5.44 11.73 -10.78
N MET A 364 -5.59 10.41 -10.71
CA MET A 364 -6.62 9.65 -11.43
C MET A 364 -8.06 10.01 -11.05
N ILE A 365 -8.29 10.74 -9.95
CA ILE A 365 -9.64 11.07 -9.47
C ILE A 365 -10.38 12.11 -10.32
N SER A 366 -9.69 12.84 -11.21
CA SER A 366 -10.29 13.92 -12.02
C SER A 366 -9.59 14.10 -13.37
N GLY A 367 -10.38 14.32 -14.42
CA GLY A 367 -9.91 14.63 -15.77
C GLY A 367 -9.05 15.90 -15.87
N ASP A 368 -9.18 16.84 -14.94
CA ASP A 368 -8.35 18.06 -14.89
C ASP A 368 -6.85 17.78 -14.70
N ASN A 369 -6.51 16.54 -14.30
CA ASN A 369 -5.15 16.11 -14.04
C ASN A 369 -4.53 15.30 -15.20
N GLN A 370 -5.18 15.17 -16.36
CA GLN A 370 -4.72 14.25 -17.41
C GLN A 370 -3.27 14.47 -17.84
N ALA A 371 -2.88 15.71 -18.17
CA ALA A 371 -1.51 16.02 -18.55
C ALA A 371 -0.50 15.78 -17.41
N TRP A 372 -0.94 16.02 -16.16
CA TRP A 372 -0.14 15.76 -14.96
C TRP A 372 0.07 14.26 -14.73
N LEU A 373 -0.98 13.45 -14.86
CA LEU A 373 -0.94 11.99 -14.75
C LEU A 373 -0.02 11.37 -15.82
N ASN A 374 -0.11 11.86 -17.06
CA ASN A 374 0.79 11.45 -18.13
C ASN A 374 2.25 11.76 -17.79
N GLY A 375 2.54 12.99 -17.34
CA GLY A 375 3.89 13.37 -16.91
C GLY A 375 4.43 12.54 -15.74
N ILE A 376 3.56 12.13 -14.80
CA ILE A 376 3.94 11.25 -13.68
C ILE A 376 4.35 9.87 -14.21
N TRP A 377 3.57 9.31 -15.13
CA TRP A 377 3.89 8.03 -15.75
C TRP A 377 5.25 8.08 -16.45
N ASP A 378 5.47 9.12 -17.28
CA ASP A 378 6.73 9.34 -18.00
C ASP A 378 7.93 9.52 -17.06
N ASP A 379 7.75 10.22 -15.94
CA ASP A 379 8.79 10.37 -14.93
C ASP A 379 9.15 9.02 -14.30
N LEU A 380 8.16 8.26 -13.84
CA LEU A 380 8.39 6.94 -13.26
C LEU A 380 9.12 6.01 -14.25
N GLN A 381 8.81 6.05 -15.54
CA GLN A 381 9.53 5.26 -16.55
C GLN A 381 11.02 5.60 -16.67
N GLN A 382 11.42 6.84 -16.37
CA GLN A 382 12.82 7.25 -16.38
C GLN A 382 13.60 6.79 -15.15
N GLN A 383 12.90 6.38 -14.08
CA GLN A 383 13.52 5.96 -12.83
C GLN A 383 13.86 4.47 -12.86
N SER A 384 15.16 4.14 -12.89
CA SER A 384 15.61 2.75 -12.89
C SER A 384 15.48 2.09 -11.51
N LEU A 385 15.36 0.76 -11.48
CA LEU A 385 15.31 -0.01 -10.22
C LEU A 385 16.58 0.22 -9.39
N SER A 386 17.76 0.18 -10.02
CA SER A 386 19.05 0.25 -9.32
C SER A 386 19.30 1.61 -8.66
N SER A 387 18.66 2.67 -9.14
CA SER A 387 18.74 4.02 -8.57
C SER A 387 17.97 4.20 -7.27
N ASN A 388 17.06 3.29 -6.94
CA ASN A 388 16.11 3.43 -5.83
C ASN A 388 16.18 2.24 -4.88
N ASP A 389 15.68 2.41 -3.66
CA ASP A 389 15.59 1.33 -2.68
C ASP A 389 14.35 0.45 -2.87
N TYR A 390 14.25 -0.61 -2.07
CA TYR A 390 13.14 -1.55 -2.10
C TYR A 390 11.80 -0.82 -1.94
N TYR A 391 11.73 0.17 -1.06
CA TYR A 391 10.49 0.83 -0.67
C TYR A 391 9.95 1.65 -1.85
N ALA A 392 10.79 2.54 -2.39
CA ALA A 392 10.43 3.34 -3.55
C ALA A 392 10.14 2.49 -4.79
N ASN A 393 10.94 1.44 -5.05
CA ASN A 393 10.69 0.54 -6.17
C ASN A 393 9.37 -0.23 -6.03
N THR A 394 9.05 -0.70 -4.82
CA THR A 394 7.81 -1.44 -4.57
C THR A 394 6.58 -0.53 -4.70
N LEU A 395 6.65 0.69 -4.16
CA LEU A 395 5.57 1.68 -4.29
C LEU A 395 5.39 2.17 -5.74
N LYS A 396 6.48 2.33 -6.49
CA LYS A 396 6.41 2.56 -7.94
C LYS A 396 5.63 1.47 -8.64
N LEU A 397 5.95 0.21 -8.38
CA LEU A 397 5.28 -0.93 -9.00
C LEU A 397 3.78 -0.97 -8.64
N LEU A 398 3.45 -0.75 -7.38
CA LEU A 398 2.05 -0.68 -6.91
C LEU A 398 1.30 0.49 -7.56
N GLY A 399 1.89 1.69 -7.63
CA GLY A 399 1.28 2.83 -8.31
C GLY A 399 1.10 2.59 -9.80
N MET A 400 2.07 1.95 -10.47
CA MET A 400 1.96 1.56 -11.88
C MET A 400 0.81 0.57 -12.10
N LEU A 401 0.64 -0.44 -11.22
CA LEU A 401 -0.50 -1.37 -11.24
C LEU A 401 -1.84 -0.62 -11.19
N VAL A 402 -1.95 0.39 -10.33
CA VAL A 402 -3.17 1.19 -10.22
C VAL A 402 -3.39 2.04 -11.47
N MET A 403 -2.39 2.82 -11.89
CA MET A 403 -2.49 3.76 -13.00
C MET A 403 -2.76 3.09 -14.34
N SER A 404 -2.20 1.89 -14.57
CA SER A 404 -2.46 1.10 -15.78
C SER A 404 -3.78 0.32 -15.74
N GLY A 405 -4.55 0.44 -14.65
CA GLY A 405 -5.90 -0.11 -14.56
C GLY A 405 -5.97 -1.58 -14.20
N HIS A 406 -5.02 -2.09 -13.41
CA HIS A 406 -4.95 -3.51 -13.03
C HIS A 406 -5.23 -3.78 -11.55
N TRP A 407 -5.46 -2.75 -10.74
CA TRP A 407 -5.85 -2.94 -9.33
C TRP A 407 -7.29 -3.43 -9.21
N GLN A 408 -7.47 -4.71 -8.90
CA GLN A 408 -8.80 -5.31 -8.83
C GLN A 408 -9.52 -5.03 -7.51
N LYS A 409 -10.86 -5.02 -7.56
CA LYS A 409 -11.71 -5.17 -6.36
C LYS A 409 -11.79 -6.66 -6.00
N PRO A 410 -11.57 -7.08 -4.75
CA PRO A 410 -11.79 -8.47 -4.36
C PRO A 410 -13.27 -8.85 -4.37
N LEU A 411 -14.16 -7.90 -4.02
CA LEU A 411 -15.61 -8.09 -4.02
C LEU A 411 -16.32 -6.93 -4.71
N THR A 412 -17.43 -7.23 -5.39
CA THR A 412 -18.31 -6.20 -5.96
C THR A 412 -19.46 -5.96 -4.98
N PRO A 413 -19.79 -4.70 -4.62
CA PRO A 413 -20.98 -4.41 -3.83
C PRO A 413 -22.21 -4.95 -4.56
N VAL A 414 -23.01 -5.78 -3.88
CA VAL A 414 -24.34 -6.13 -4.38
C VAL A 414 -25.23 -4.95 -4.07
N TRP A 415 -25.35 -4.00 -5.01
CA TRP A 415 -26.43 -3.03 -4.95
C TRP A 415 -27.71 -3.82 -5.19
N PHE A 416 -28.56 -3.96 -4.16
CA PHE A 416 -29.96 -4.17 -4.46
C PHE A 416 -30.39 -2.88 -5.16
N ASP A 417 -30.62 -2.96 -6.47
CA ASP A 417 -31.36 -1.92 -7.19
C ASP A 417 -32.58 -1.61 -6.33
N SER A 418 -32.58 -0.45 -5.69
CA SER A 418 -33.75 0.02 -4.97
C SER A 418 -34.76 0.38 -6.07
N PRO A 419 -35.99 -0.15 -6.01
CA PRO A 419 -36.97 -0.09 -7.10
C PRO A 419 -37.34 1.33 -7.51
#